data_AF-A0A915IBS8-F1
#
_entry.id   AF-A0A915IBS8-F1
#
_cell.length_a   1.000
_cell.length_b   1.000
_cell.length_c   1.000
_cell.angle_alpha   90.00
_cell.angle_beta   90.00
_cell.angle_gamma   90.00
#
_symmetry.space_group_name_H-M   'P 1'
#
loop_
_entity.id
_entity.type
_entity.pdbx_description
1 polymer ?
#
loop_
_entity_poly.entity_id
_entity_poly.type
_entity_poly.pdbx_seq_one_letter_code
_entity_poly.pdbx_strand_id
1 'polypeptide(L)'
;ADNFDSDSNHVHDFDSDSNHYHVHEINYGYWIGTVLLSTCELIERPSKRDGFCFKLFHPLDQSIWATRGPQGENFGAVTQPLPGSYLICRAAGEEA
;
A
#
# COMPACT_ATOMS: atom_id res chain seq x y z
N ALA A 1 24.13 -18.92 1.03
CA ALA A 1 22.93 -18.77 0.21
C ALA A 1 22.22 -17.56 0.74
N ASP A 2 22.66 -16.43 0.18
CA ASP A 2 22.04 -15.13 0.01
C ASP A 2 21.39 -14.47 1.23
N ASN A 3 22.16 -13.52 1.81
CA ASN A 3 21.67 -12.49 2.70
C ASN A 3 20.57 -11.70 1.98
N PHE A 4 19.36 -11.76 2.51
CA PHE A 4 18.24 -10.96 2.06
C PHE A 4 18.41 -9.54 2.65
N ASP A 5 19.30 -8.76 2.05
CA ASP A 5 19.36 -7.31 2.31
C ASP A 5 18.07 -6.71 1.77
N SER A 6 17.17 -6.35 2.68
CA SER A 6 16.01 -5.55 2.37
C SER A 6 16.50 -4.13 2.24
N ASP A 7 16.57 -3.60 1.02
CA ASP A 7 17.00 -2.22 0.76
C ASP A 7 16.14 -1.21 1.55
N SER A 8 16.61 -0.82 2.73
CA SER A 8 16.09 0.31 3.50
C SER A 8 16.38 1.60 2.73
N ASN A 9 15.41 2.12 1.98
CA ASN A 9 15.54 3.44 1.35
C ASN A 9 15.65 4.52 2.44
N HIS A 10 16.85 5.05 2.66
CA HIS A 10 17.11 6.14 3.59
C HIS A 10 16.69 7.48 2.95
N VAL A 11 15.74 8.18 3.58
CA VAL A 11 15.35 9.53 3.18
C VAL A 11 16.02 10.52 4.14
N HIS A 12 16.59 11.59 3.58
CA HIS A 12 17.23 12.65 4.34
C HIS A 12 16.31 13.86 4.39
N ASP A 13 15.72 14.13 5.56
CA ASP A 13 15.02 15.39 5.82
C ASP A 13 15.96 16.32 6.61
N PHE A 14 16.15 17.55 6.09
CA PHE A 14 16.98 18.58 6.72
C PHE A 14 16.12 19.41 7.68
N ASP A 15 16.33 19.23 8.99
CA ASP A 15 15.76 20.11 9.99
C ASP A 15 16.65 21.34 10.17
N SER A 16 16.13 22.49 9.75
CA SER A 16 16.85 23.77 9.79
C SER A 16 17.05 24.30 11.21
N ASP A 17 16.22 23.86 12.18
CA ASP A 17 16.26 24.34 13.55
C ASP A 17 17.31 23.60 14.40
N SER A 18 17.59 22.35 14.07
CA SER A 18 18.53 21.49 14.81
C SER A 18 19.87 21.27 14.08
N ASN A 19 20.00 21.75 12.83
CA ASN A 19 21.21 21.63 12.00
C ASN A 19 21.68 20.16 11.86
N HIS A 20 20.73 19.23 11.96
CA HIS A 20 20.95 17.79 11.98
C HIS A 20 20.10 17.14 10.89
N TYR A 21 20.67 16.15 10.21
CA TYR A 21 19.92 15.33 9.27
C TYR A 21 19.20 14.24 10.06
N HIS A 22 17.87 14.20 9.98
CA HIS A 22 17.14 13.06 10.49
C HIS A 22 17.16 11.96 9.42
N VAL A 23 17.86 10.87 9.72
CA VAL A 23 17.74 9.64 8.94
C VAL A 23 16.47 8.95 9.42
N HIS A 24 15.40 9.09 8.65
CA HIS A 24 14.22 8.28 8.84
C HIS A 24 14.41 6.97 8.06
N GLU A 25 14.59 5.87 8.79
CA GLU A 25 14.45 4.56 8.21
C GLU A 25 12.94 4.36 7.93
N ILE A 26 12.54 4.60 6.69
CA ILE A 26 11.21 4.19 6.25
C ILE A 26 11.27 2.67 6.10
N ASN A 27 10.86 1.97 7.16
CA ASN A 27 10.60 0.55 7.08
C ASN A 27 9.33 0.37 6.24
N TYR A 28 9.50 0.32 4.92
CA TYR A 28 8.48 -0.16 3.99
C TYR A 28 8.25 -1.61 4.39
N GLY A 29 7.26 -1.87 5.24
CA GLY A 29 6.94 -3.21 5.70
C GLY A 29 6.79 -4.18 4.52
N TYR A 30 6.88 -5.49 4.80
CA TYR A 30 6.84 -6.53 3.77
C TYR A 30 5.75 -6.32 2.72
N TRP A 31 6.07 -6.55 1.45
CA TRP A 31 5.10 -6.47 0.34
C TRP A 31 3.92 -7.43 0.58
N ILE A 32 2.69 -6.92 0.50
CA ILE A 32 1.46 -7.69 0.74
C ILE A 32 0.78 -8.12 -0.55
N GLY A 33 0.76 -7.27 -1.57
CA GLY A 33 0.05 -7.53 -2.82
C GLY A 33 0.08 -6.35 -3.76
N THR A 34 -0.20 -6.60 -5.04
CA THR A 34 -0.26 -5.58 -6.09
C THR A 34 -1.65 -5.55 -6.69
N VAL A 35 -2.32 -4.39 -6.66
CA VAL A 35 -3.65 -4.19 -7.24
C VAL A 35 -3.54 -3.71 -8.69
N LEU A 36 -4.28 -4.35 -9.60
CA LEU A 36 -4.40 -3.97 -11.01
C LEU A 36 -5.47 -2.89 -11.17
N LEU A 37 -5.08 -1.62 -11.05
CA LEU A 37 -6.01 -0.49 -11.15
C LEU A 37 -6.72 -0.39 -12.51
N SER A 38 -6.10 -0.90 -13.58
CA SER A 38 -6.67 -0.88 -14.93
C SER A 38 -7.95 -1.70 -15.09
N THR A 39 -8.24 -2.62 -14.16
CA THR A 39 -9.44 -3.47 -14.16
C THR A 39 -10.44 -3.07 -13.08
N CYS A 40 -10.16 -1.99 -12.34
CA CYS A 40 -10.98 -1.55 -11.21
C CYS A 40 -11.82 -0.32 -11.55
N GLU A 41 -13.00 -0.24 -10.93
CA GLU A 41 -13.74 0.99 -10.74
C GLU A 41 -13.62 1.47 -9.28
N LEU A 42 -13.80 2.76 -9.06
CA LEU A 42 -13.70 3.40 -7.74
C LEU A 42 -15.06 3.94 -7.32
N ILE A 43 -15.42 3.70 -6.05
CA ILE A 43 -16.60 4.29 -5.42
C ILE A 43 -16.27 4.77 -4.01
N GLU A 44 -16.74 5.96 -3.67
CA GLU A 44 -16.71 6.45 -2.30
C GLU A 44 -17.60 5.61 -1.39
N ARG A 45 -17.14 5.36 -0.16
CA ARG A 45 -17.92 4.66 0.85
C ARG A 45 -18.17 5.58 2.05
N PRO A 46 -19.43 5.74 2.49
CA PRO A 46 -19.70 6.46 3.71
C PRO A 46 -19.00 5.76 4.89
N SER A 47 -18.12 6.49 5.57
CA SER A 47 -17.39 6.02 6.76
C SER A 47 -18.03 6.62 8.01
N LYS A 48 -18.29 5.79 9.03
CA LYS A 48 -18.74 6.27 10.35
C LYS A 48 -17.61 6.89 11.19
N ARG A 49 -16.37 6.66 10.76
CA ARG A 49 -15.15 7.08 11.46
C ARG A 49 -14.49 8.15 10.61
N ASP A 50 -13.91 9.16 11.25
CA ASP A 50 -13.22 10.25 10.56
C ASP A 50 -12.24 9.73 9.50
N GLY A 51 -12.23 10.43 8.37
CA GLY A 51 -11.44 10.12 7.19
C GLY A 51 -12.25 9.55 6.04
N PHE A 52 -11.66 9.66 4.85
CA PHE A 52 -12.24 9.24 3.59
C PHE A 52 -12.06 7.73 3.39
N CYS A 53 -13.15 7.03 3.06
CA CYS A 53 -13.09 5.62 2.66
C CYS A 53 -13.56 5.47 1.22
N PHE A 54 -12.85 4.65 0.46
CA PHE A 54 -13.24 4.28 -0.89
C PHE A 54 -13.09 2.78 -1.10
N LYS A 55 -13.77 2.28 -2.11
CA LYS A 55 -13.68 0.89 -2.56
C LYS A 55 -13.21 0.87 -4.00
N LEU A 56 -12.12 0.16 -4.25
CA LEU A 56 -11.74 -0.33 -5.57
C LEU A 56 -12.42 -1.67 -5.80
N PHE A 57 -13.05 -1.90 -6.95
CA PHE A 57 -13.70 -3.17 -7.24
C PHE A 57 -13.65 -3.50 -8.73
N HIS A 58 -13.62 -4.79 -9.06
CA HIS A 58 -13.80 -5.25 -10.43
C HIS A 58 -15.30 -5.25 -10.78
N PRO A 59 -15.76 -4.61 -11.86
CA PRO A 59 -17.19 -4.55 -12.21
C PRO A 59 -17.84 -5.92 -12.45
N LEU A 60 -17.04 -6.89 -12.90
CA LEU A 60 -17.47 -8.28 -13.14
C LEU A 60 -17.08 -9.26 -12.01
N ASP A 61 -16.72 -8.75 -10.82
CA ASP A 61 -16.36 -9.55 -9.63
C ASP A 61 -15.17 -10.52 -9.84
N GLN A 62 -14.23 -10.16 -10.73
CA GLN A 62 -13.00 -10.90 -10.96
C GLN A 62 -11.86 -10.41 -10.05
N SER A 63 -10.77 -11.18 -9.98
CA SER A 63 -9.60 -10.80 -9.16
C SER A 63 -9.02 -9.45 -9.58
N ILE A 64 -8.80 -8.56 -8.60
CA ILE A 64 -8.09 -7.29 -8.80
C ILE A 64 -6.59 -7.41 -8.52
N TRP A 65 -6.11 -8.60 -8.13
CA TRP A 65 -4.72 -8.82 -7.72
C TRP A 65 -3.85 -9.32 -8.86
N ALA A 66 -2.64 -8.76 -8.97
CA ALA A 66 -1.60 -9.33 -9.79
C ALA A 66 -1.12 -10.67 -9.21
N THR A 67 -0.66 -11.56 -10.07
CA THR A 67 -0.14 -12.88 -9.66
C THR A 67 1.28 -12.83 -9.10
N ARG A 68 2.01 -11.73 -9.32
CA ARG A 68 3.37 -11.51 -8.85
C ARG A 68 3.58 -10.11 -8.32
N GLY A 69 4.52 -9.99 -7.39
CA GLY A 69 4.98 -8.73 -6.86
C GLY A 69 5.89 -7.96 -7.82
N PRO A 70 6.25 -6.73 -7.44
CA PRO A 70 7.05 -5.83 -8.28
C PRO A 70 8.44 -6.38 -8.61
N GLN A 71 9.01 -7.25 -7.75
CA GLN A 71 10.29 -7.93 -7.98
C GLN A 71 10.11 -9.40 -8.40
N GLY A 72 8.90 -9.81 -8.79
CA GLY A 72 8.60 -11.17 -9.22
C GLY A 72 8.27 -12.13 -8.08
N GLU A 73 8.01 -11.63 -6.88
CA GLU A 73 7.61 -12.40 -5.71
C GLU A 73 6.29 -13.14 -5.99
N ASN A 74 6.20 -14.43 -5.65
CA ASN A 74 4.98 -15.22 -5.88
C ASN A 74 3.92 -15.06 -4.78
N PHE A 75 4.34 -14.72 -3.56
CA PHE A 75 3.43 -14.59 -2.40
C PHE A 75 3.79 -13.35 -1.61
N GLY A 76 2.79 -12.53 -1.31
CA GLY A 76 2.93 -11.43 -0.37
C GLY A 76 3.03 -11.94 1.07
N ALA A 77 3.40 -11.05 1.99
CA ALA A 77 3.45 -11.36 3.40
C ALA A 77 2.07 -11.83 3.90
N VAL A 78 2.08 -12.83 4.79
CA VAL A 78 0.85 -13.45 5.31
C VAL A 78 0.09 -12.42 6.15
N THR A 79 -1.01 -11.92 5.59
CA THR A 79 -1.96 -11.04 6.28
C THR A 79 -3.32 -11.71 6.40
N GLN A 80 -4.27 -11.05 7.07
CA GLN A 80 -5.66 -11.48 7.03
C GLN A 80 -6.12 -11.61 5.56
N PRO A 81 -6.94 -12.62 5.22
CA PRO A 81 -7.36 -12.85 3.84
C PRO A 81 -8.04 -11.60 3.28
N LEU A 82 -7.41 -11.01 2.26
CA LEU A 82 -7.95 -9.87 1.55
C LEU A 82 -9.01 -10.36 0.54
N PRO A 83 -10.08 -9.57 0.29
CA PRO A 83 -11.06 -9.92 -0.71
C PRO A 83 -10.44 -9.97 -2.12
N GLY A 84 -10.88 -10.91 -2.94
CA GLY A 84 -10.29 -11.12 -4.27
C GLY A 84 -10.66 -10.05 -5.29
N SER A 85 -11.91 -9.57 -5.27
CA SER A 85 -12.48 -8.70 -6.31
C SER A 85 -12.65 -7.24 -5.91
N TYR A 86 -12.33 -6.89 -4.66
CA TYR A 86 -12.42 -5.52 -4.18
C TYR A 86 -11.42 -5.25 -3.06
N LEU A 87 -11.08 -3.98 -2.87
CA LEU A 87 -10.28 -3.49 -1.76
C LEU A 87 -10.93 -2.25 -1.17
N ILE A 88 -11.04 -2.19 0.17
CA ILE A 88 -11.55 -1.02 0.88
C ILE A 88 -10.35 -0.32 1.52
N CYS A 89 -10.13 0.93 1.13
CA CYS A 89 -9.04 1.75 1.61
C CYS A 89 -9.60 2.91 2.45
N ARG A 90 -8.84 3.30 3.48
CA ARG A 90 -9.10 4.52 4.27
C ARG A 90 -7.89 5.44 4.15
N ALA A 91 -8.13 6.68 3.75
CA ALA A 91 -7.14 7.74 3.84
C ALA A 91 -7.20 8.40 5.22
N ALA A 92 -6.07 8.92 5.70
CA ALA A 92 -5.97 9.58 7.02
C ALA A 92 -6.61 10.98 7.05
N GLY A 93 -6.91 11.58 5.90
CA GLY A 93 -7.57 12.89 5.79
C GLY A 93 -8.24 13.07 4.42
N GLU A 94 -9.05 14.11 4.29
CA GLU A 94 -9.61 14.61 3.04
C GLU A 94 -8.81 15.86 2.64
N GLU A 95 -7.93 15.75 1.64
CA GLU A 95 -7.38 16.95 0.99
C GLU A 95 -8.24 17.29 -0.23
N ALA A 96 -8.67 18.55 -0.29
CA ALA A 96 -9.61 19.10 -1.29
C ALA A 96 -8.89 19.69 -2.50
#